data_AF-A0A3A6PD74-F1
#
_entry.id   AF-A0A3A6PD74-F1
#
_cell.length_a   1.000
_cell.length_b   1.000
_cell.length_c   1.000
_cell.angle_alpha   90.00
_cell.angle_beta   90.00
_cell.angle_gamma   90.00
#
_symmetry.space_group_name_H-M   'P 1'
#
loop_
_entity.id
_entity.type
_entity.pdbx_description
1 polymer ?
#
loop_
_entity_poly.entity_id
_entity_poly.type
_entity_poly.pdbx_seq_one_letter_code
_entity_poly.pdbx_strand_id
1 'polypeptide(L)'
;MMVETAGEMPEVALAESLHHLGHGVTGPELDCLRAAAVRAYLKIIERDLDPANLGLSLFRGLERAADNLERLAGFLRRLGWPPPAERWQSLVPRLERYLAAEQAALEAGRPYASASPGQVRDVAAALGLDLAPWAGLLQRLAQAPALDFMALRAMARLQAAGGAAKRRQEAAGWLAIEVLDAQGRPRARTELGLLGADEREDPASRARAEQVWDLLDLPAT
;
A
#
# COMPACT_ATOMS: atom_id res chain seq x y z
N MET A 1 17.79 12.56 -8.19
CA MET A 1 17.42 13.98 -7.93
C MET A 1 16.40 14.02 -6.79
N MET A 2 16.38 15.06 -5.92
CA MET A 2 15.53 15.12 -4.71
C MET A 2 14.03 14.87 -4.98
N VAL A 3 13.53 15.32 -6.13
CA VAL A 3 12.15 15.08 -6.61
C VAL A 3 11.89 13.60 -6.94
N GLU A 4 12.88 12.85 -7.42
CA GLU A 4 12.76 11.42 -7.75
C GLU A 4 12.81 10.52 -6.50
N THR A 5 13.32 11.06 -5.40
CA THR A 5 13.40 10.41 -4.10
C THR A 5 12.34 10.92 -3.12
N ALA A 6 11.50 11.86 -3.56
CA ALA A 6 10.40 12.39 -2.77
C ALA A 6 9.47 11.27 -2.32
N GLY A 7 8.96 11.39 -1.09
CA GLY A 7 8.06 10.42 -0.47
C GLY A 7 6.70 10.36 -1.16
N GLU A 8 5.62 10.59 -0.41
CA GLU A 8 4.25 10.26 -0.86
C GLU A 8 3.63 11.26 -1.85
N MET A 9 4.27 12.42 -2.11
CA MET A 9 3.75 13.46 -3.01
C MET A 9 4.88 14.11 -3.86
N PRO A 10 5.16 13.58 -5.05
CA PRO A 10 6.14 14.14 -5.99
C PRO A 10 5.94 15.61 -6.34
N GLU A 11 4.69 16.09 -6.43
CA GLU A 11 4.37 17.49 -6.74
C GLU A 11 4.76 18.46 -5.64
N VAL A 12 4.69 18.04 -4.37
CA VAL A 12 5.13 18.88 -3.24
C VAL A 12 6.65 19.06 -3.31
N ALA A 13 7.39 17.97 -3.52
CA ALA A 13 8.84 18.06 -3.67
C ALA A 13 9.26 18.86 -4.91
N LEU A 14 8.47 18.82 -6.00
CA LEU A 14 8.66 19.71 -7.14
C LEU A 14 8.46 21.17 -6.75
N ALA A 15 7.37 21.51 -6.06
CA ALA A 15 7.07 22.87 -5.62
C ALA A 15 8.15 23.42 -4.67
N GLU A 16 8.59 22.60 -3.70
CA GLU A 16 9.71 22.93 -2.80
C GLU A 16 11.02 23.14 -3.57
N SER A 17 11.32 22.26 -4.53
CA SER A 17 12.51 22.41 -5.37
C SER A 17 12.48 23.71 -6.17
N LEU A 18 11.33 24.08 -6.74
CA LEU A 18 11.16 25.35 -7.46
C LEU A 18 11.27 26.57 -6.55
N HIS A 19 10.74 26.47 -5.33
CA HIS A 19 10.89 27.53 -4.33
C HIS A 19 12.37 27.79 -4.00
N HIS A 20 13.18 26.74 -3.85
CA HIS A 20 14.60 26.85 -3.53
C HIS A 20 15.48 27.27 -4.71
N LEU A 21 15.15 26.86 -5.94
CA LEU A 21 15.91 27.22 -7.14
C LEU A 21 15.64 28.66 -7.61
N GLY A 22 14.55 29.28 -7.13
CA GLY A 22 14.21 30.67 -7.42
C GLY A 22 13.83 30.92 -8.89
N HIS A 23 13.84 32.19 -9.30
CA HIS A 23 13.36 32.63 -10.62
C HIS A 23 14.33 32.35 -11.79
N GLY A 24 15.47 31.70 -11.54
CA GLY A 24 16.50 31.45 -12.56
C GLY A 24 16.31 30.19 -13.39
N VAL A 25 15.30 29.36 -13.09
CA VAL A 25 15.05 28.10 -13.78
C VAL A 25 14.50 28.35 -15.18
N THR A 26 15.23 27.89 -16.19
CA THR A 26 14.81 27.98 -17.59
C THR A 26 13.70 26.98 -17.93
N GLY A 27 13.01 27.17 -19.06
CA GLY A 27 11.97 26.25 -19.54
C GLY A 27 12.43 24.78 -19.61
N PRO A 28 13.59 24.47 -20.24
CA PRO A 28 14.12 23.11 -20.30
C PRO A 28 14.43 22.50 -18.92
N GLU A 29 14.98 23.30 -17.98
CA GLU A 29 15.28 22.83 -16.63
C GLU A 29 14.01 22.54 -15.83
N LEU A 30 12.98 23.38 -15.99
CA LEU A 30 11.67 23.17 -15.41
C LEU A 30 11.02 21.88 -15.94
N ASP A 31 11.16 21.61 -17.23
CA ASP A 31 10.67 20.37 -17.84
C ASP A 31 11.44 19.14 -17.33
N CYS A 32 12.75 19.25 -17.09
CA CYS A 32 13.50 18.18 -16.42
C CYS A 32 12.96 17.87 -15.02
N LEU A 33 12.64 18.91 -14.23
CA LEU A 33 12.08 18.76 -12.88
C LEU A 33 10.66 18.17 -12.91
N ARG A 34 9.82 18.59 -13.86
CA ARG A 34 8.48 18.00 -14.09
C ARG A 34 8.57 16.54 -14.50
N ALA A 35 9.48 16.21 -15.41
CA ALA A 35 9.73 14.83 -15.80
C ALA A 35 10.24 13.98 -14.64
N ALA A 36 11.03 14.55 -13.72
CA ALA A 36 11.44 13.88 -12.49
C ALA A 36 10.25 13.56 -11.57
N ALA A 37 9.29 14.49 -11.44
CA ALA A 37 8.05 14.24 -10.69
C ALA A 37 7.20 13.12 -11.33
N VAL A 38 7.09 13.10 -12.66
CA VAL A 38 6.42 12.00 -13.40
C VAL A 38 7.10 10.65 -13.11
N ARG A 39 8.44 10.58 -13.17
CA ARG A 39 9.19 9.35 -12.85
C ARG A 39 8.97 8.90 -11.40
N ALA A 40 8.89 9.84 -10.46
CA ALA A 40 8.65 9.54 -9.05
C ALA A 40 7.24 8.94 -8.84
N TYR A 41 6.20 9.51 -9.46
CA TYR A 41 4.86 8.94 -9.43
C TYR A 41 4.83 7.51 -9.95
N LEU A 42 5.40 7.27 -11.13
CA LEU A 42 5.46 5.94 -11.73
C LEU A 42 6.18 4.94 -10.84
N LYS A 43 7.30 5.33 -10.21
CA LYS A 43 8.03 4.47 -9.26
C LYS A 43 7.19 4.10 -8.04
N ILE A 44 6.40 5.03 -7.50
CA ILE A 44 5.49 4.77 -6.38
C ILE A 44 4.40 3.78 -6.79
N ILE A 45 3.77 4.00 -7.94
CA ILE A 45 2.71 3.13 -8.47
C ILE A 45 3.29 1.74 -8.74
N GLU A 46 4.41 1.63 -9.45
CA GLU A 46 5.09 0.37 -9.76
C GLU A 46 5.43 -0.43 -8.48
N ARG A 47 5.82 0.25 -7.41
CA ARG A 47 6.08 -0.37 -6.10
C ARG A 47 4.81 -0.93 -5.46
N ASP A 48 3.71 -0.18 -5.51
CA ASP A 48 2.44 -0.58 -4.91
C ASP A 48 1.68 -1.63 -5.74
N LEU A 49 2.03 -1.79 -7.03
CA LEU A 49 1.58 -2.89 -7.88
C LEU A 49 2.48 -4.13 -7.79
N ASP A 50 3.54 -4.13 -6.98
CA ASP A 50 4.40 -5.30 -6.83
C ASP A 50 3.97 -6.14 -5.60
N PRO A 51 3.39 -7.34 -5.80
CA PRO A 51 2.98 -8.19 -4.68
C PRO A 51 4.16 -8.63 -3.80
N ALA A 52 5.40 -8.61 -4.30
CA ALA A 52 6.58 -8.91 -3.48
C ALA A 52 6.85 -7.86 -2.39
N ASN A 53 6.24 -6.66 -2.51
CA ASN A 53 6.34 -5.61 -1.50
C ASN A 53 5.29 -5.74 -0.38
N LEU A 54 4.37 -6.70 -0.46
CA LEU A 54 3.35 -6.90 0.56
C LEU A 54 3.96 -7.01 1.96
N GLY A 55 3.44 -6.20 2.89
CA GLY A 55 3.92 -6.14 4.27
C GLY A 55 5.24 -5.39 4.49
N LEU A 56 5.91 -4.90 3.44
CA LEU A 56 7.08 -4.03 3.59
C LEU A 56 6.66 -2.62 4.02
N SER A 57 7.55 -1.94 4.75
CA SER A 57 7.28 -0.60 5.30
C SER A 57 6.97 0.46 4.25
N LEU A 58 7.41 0.28 3.00
CA LEU A 58 7.19 1.21 1.90
C LEU A 58 5.92 0.91 1.11
N PHE A 59 5.31 -0.28 1.27
CA PHE A 59 4.09 -0.65 0.57
C PHE A 59 2.88 0.02 1.21
N ARG A 60 1.97 0.54 0.38
CA ARG A 60 0.65 1.02 0.82
C ARG A 60 -0.50 0.40 0.03
N GLY A 61 -0.21 -0.38 -1.00
CA GLY A 61 -1.20 -1.13 -1.77
C GLY A 61 -1.97 -0.30 -2.79
N LEU A 62 -3.03 -0.92 -3.32
CA LEU A 62 -3.75 -0.41 -4.48
C LEU A 62 -4.45 0.93 -4.23
N GLU A 63 -4.82 1.23 -2.99
CA GLU A 63 -5.38 2.54 -2.61
C GLU A 63 -4.42 3.68 -2.98
N ARG A 64 -3.17 3.61 -2.52
CA ARG A 64 -2.17 4.63 -2.85
C ARG A 64 -1.80 4.59 -4.33
N ALA A 65 -1.84 3.43 -4.98
CA ALA A 65 -1.60 3.34 -6.42
C ALA A 65 -2.68 4.11 -7.21
N ALA A 66 -3.96 3.97 -6.84
CA ALA A 66 -5.08 4.69 -7.44
C ALA A 66 -4.94 6.20 -7.25
N ASP A 67 -4.69 6.67 -6.02
CA ASP A 67 -4.46 8.08 -5.73
C ASP A 67 -3.32 8.67 -6.57
N ASN A 68 -2.21 7.95 -6.71
CA ASN A 68 -1.06 8.42 -7.48
C ASN A 68 -1.30 8.39 -8.99
N LEU A 69 -2.11 7.46 -9.50
CA LEU A 69 -2.54 7.45 -10.90
C LEU A 69 -3.42 8.68 -11.20
N GLU A 70 -4.38 8.99 -10.32
CA GLU A 70 -5.23 10.17 -10.46
C GLU A 70 -4.40 11.45 -10.42
N ARG A 71 -3.52 11.59 -9.41
CA ARG A 71 -2.62 12.74 -9.27
C ARG A 71 -1.72 12.91 -10.48
N LEU A 72 -1.10 11.83 -10.96
CA LEU A 72 -0.25 11.86 -12.16
C LEU A 72 -1.04 12.28 -13.40
N ALA A 73 -2.25 11.73 -13.61
CA ALA A 73 -3.10 12.11 -14.73
C ALA A 73 -3.51 13.60 -14.67
N GLY A 74 -3.86 14.10 -13.48
CA GLY A 74 -4.14 15.51 -13.24
C GLY A 74 -2.93 16.41 -13.48
N PHE A 75 -1.75 15.99 -13.02
CA PHE A 75 -0.50 16.71 -13.22
C PHE A 75 -0.13 16.82 -14.70
N LEU A 76 -0.16 15.71 -15.44
CA LEU A 76 0.10 15.70 -16.89
C LEU A 76 -0.88 16.59 -17.66
N ARG A 77 -2.17 16.55 -17.30
CA ARG A 77 -3.19 17.42 -17.90
C ARG A 77 -2.91 18.90 -17.70
N ARG A 78 -2.49 19.31 -16.49
CA ARG A 78 -2.08 20.70 -16.21
C ARG A 78 -0.87 21.14 -17.02
N LEU A 79 0.04 20.21 -17.33
CA LEU A 79 1.21 20.45 -18.16
C LEU A 79 0.90 20.42 -19.68
N GLY A 80 -0.27 19.94 -20.08
CA GLY A 80 -0.56 19.64 -21.50
C GLY A 80 0.30 18.49 -22.04
N TRP A 81 0.84 17.64 -21.17
CA TRP A 81 1.71 16.52 -21.56
C TRP A 81 0.89 15.25 -21.74
N PRO A 82 1.19 14.43 -22.77
CA PRO A 82 0.59 13.11 -22.87
C PRO A 82 1.12 12.18 -21.77
N PRO A 83 0.35 11.16 -21.35
CA PRO A 83 0.88 10.07 -20.56
C PRO A 83 2.10 9.42 -21.25
N PRO A 84 3.14 9.04 -20.49
CA PRO A 84 4.29 8.34 -21.05
C PRO A 84 3.88 6.93 -21.48
N ALA A 85 3.45 6.78 -22.74
CA ALA A 85 2.71 5.63 -23.24
C ALA A 85 3.32 4.27 -22.87
N GLU A 86 4.63 4.08 -23.13
CA GLU A 86 5.32 2.83 -22.84
C GLU A 86 5.29 2.48 -21.35
N ARG A 87 5.65 3.44 -20.48
CA ARG A 87 5.63 3.20 -19.02
C ARG A 87 4.23 3.03 -18.48
N TRP A 88 3.26 3.80 -18.99
CA TRP A 88 1.86 3.68 -18.58
C TRP A 88 1.29 2.30 -18.95
N GLN A 89 1.52 1.85 -20.19
CA GLN A 89 1.12 0.51 -20.65
C GLN A 89 1.80 -0.60 -19.85
N SER A 90 3.04 -0.39 -19.38
CA SER A 90 3.75 -1.36 -18.54
C SER A 90 3.12 -1.58 -17.16
N LEU A 91 2.18 -0.73 -16.72
CA LEU A 91 1.49 -0.89 -15.44
C LEU A 91 0.40 -1.96 -15.48
N VAL A 92 -0.20 -2.22 -16.64
CA VAL A 92 -1.23 -3.24 -16.83
C VAL A 92 -0.72 -4.64 -16.45
N PRO A 93 0.39 -5.16 -17.03
CA PRO A 93 0.90 -6.48 -16.64
C PRO A 93 1.37 -6.54 -15.18
N ARG A 94 1.70 -5.41 -14.56
CA ARG A 94 2.01 -5.36 -13.12
C ARG A 94 0.76 -5.55 -12.27
N LEU A 95 -0.34 -4.89 -12.61
CA LEU A 95 -1.62 -5.10 -11.95
C LEU A 95 -2.10 -6.55 -12.16
N GLU A 96 -2.00 -7.11 -13.37
CA GLU A 96 -2.34 -8.51 -13.63
C GLU A 96 -1.50 -9.47 -12.77
N ARG A 97 -0.19 -9.23 -12.67
CA ARG A 97 0.70 -10.01 -11.79
C ARG A 97 0.30 -9.90 -10.31
N TYR A 98 -0.09 -8.70 -9.86
CA TYR A 98 -0.61 -8.51 -8.51
C TYR A 98 -1.89 -9.32 -8.28
N LEU A 99 -2.86 -9.25 -9.21
CA LEU A 99 -4.11 -10.00 -9.12
C LEU A 99 -3.88 -11.51 -9.16
N ALA A 100 -2.96 -12.00 -10.00
CA ALA A 100 -2.57 -13.41 -10.04
C ALA A 100 -1.99 -13.88 -8.69
N ALA A 101 -1.09 -13.07 -8.10
CA ALA A 101 -0.49 -13.37 -6.81
C ALA A 101 -1.54 -13.35 -5.67
N GLU A 102 -2.46 -12.40 -5.72
CA GLU A 102 -3.56 -12.28 -4.78
C GLU A 102 -4.48 -13.52 -4.84
N GLN A 103 -4.85 -13.93 -6.06
CA GLN A 103 -5.63 -15.15 -6.29
C GLN A 103 -4.92 -16.39 -5.75
N ALA A 104 -3.65 -16.58 -6.09
CA ALA A 104 -2.87 -17.73 -5.65
C ALA A 104 -2.75 -17.78 -4.10
N ALA A 105 -2.58 -16.63 -3.44
CA ALA A 105 -2.49 -16.57 -1.99
C ALA A 105 -3.82 -16.92 -1.30
N LEU A 106 -4.95 -16.45 -1.85
CA LEU A 106 -6.29 -16.82 -1.35
C LEU A 106 -6.58 -18.30 -1.59
N GLU A 107 -6.18 -18.86 -2.73
CA GLU A 107 -6.30 -20.30 -3.04
C GLU A 107 -5.45 -21.17 -2.11
N ALA A 108 -4.29 -20.66 -1.69
CA ALA A 108 -3.45 -21.28 -0.69
C ALA A 108 -3.99 -21.16 0.76
N GLY A 109 -5.17 -20.54 0.94
CA GLY A 109 -5.85 -20.45 2.22
C GLY A 109 -5.50 -19.22 3.06
N ARG A 110 -4.88 -18.18 2.49
CA ARG A 110 -4.66 -16.92 3.22
C ARG A 110 -6.03 -16.34 3.64
N PRO A 111 -6.25 -16.04 4.93
CA PRO A 111 -7.59 -15.71 5.44
C PRO A 111 -8.00 -14.25 5.20
N TYR A 112 -7.20 -13.49 4.45
CA TYR A 112 -7.41 -12.07 4.20
C TYR A 112 -7.00 -11.66 2.79
N ALA A 113 -7.62 -10.58 2.33
CA ALA A 113 -7.29 -9.90 1.08
C ALA A 113 -6.33 -8.74 1.33
N SER A 114 -5.40 -8.52 0.40
CA SER A 114 -4.47 -7.38 0.43
C SER A 114 -5.01 -6.13 -0.28
N ALA A 115 -6.15 -6.25 -0.96
CA ALA A 115 -6.92 -5.15 -1.52
C ALA A 115 -8.42 -5.46 -1.55
N SER A 116 -9.25 -4.43 -1.50
CA SER A 116 -10.69 -4.56 -1.70
C SER A 116 -11.06 -4.63 -3.19
N PRO A 117 -12.24 -5.16 -3.56
CA PRO A 117 -12.73 -5.09 -4.93
C PRO A 117 -12.85 -3.65 -5.46
N GLY A 118 -13.12 -2.67 -4.59
CA GLY A 118 -13.17 -1.25 -4.96
C GLY A 118 -11.82 -0.76 -5.43
N GLN A 119 -10.77 -0.97 -4.63
CA GLN A 119 -9.41 -0.57 -4.95
C GLN A 119 -8.91 -1.21 -6.27
N VAL A 120 -9.24 -2.48 -6.52
CA VAL A 120 -8.91 -3.14 -7.81
C VAL A 120 -9.60 -2.44 -8.98
N ARG A 121 -10.88 -2.11 -8.84
CA ARG A 121 -11.64 -1.41 -9.90
C ARG A 121 -11.09 -0.02 -10.17
N ASP A 122 -10.72 0.73 -9.13
CA ASP A 122 -10.19 2.08 -9.28
C ASP A 122 -8.88 2.10 -10.08
N VAL A 123 -7.94 1.21 -9.74
CA VAL A 123 -6.68 1.09 -10.47
C VAL A 123 -6.92 0.55 -11.89
N ALA A 124 -7.77 -0.47 -12.06
CA ALA A 124 -8.06 -1.05 -13.36
C ALA A 124 -8.72 -0.03 -14.31
N ALA A 125 -9.67 0.77 -13.81
CA ALA A 125 -10.32 1.83 -14.56
C ALA A 125 -9.30 2.89 -15.03
N ALA A 126 -8.38 3.29 -14.15
CA ALA A 126 -7.33 4.25 -14.50
C ALA A 126 -6.35 3.71 -15.57
N LEU A 127 -6.12 2.39 -15.59
CA LEU A 127 -5.22 1.73 -16.55
C LEU A 127 -5.92 1.21 -17.81
N GLY A 128 -7.26 1.17 -17.84
CA GLY A 128 -8.04 0.57 -18.92
C GLY A 128 -7.94 -0.96 -18.96
N LEU A 129 -7.69 -1.62 -17.83
CA LEU A 129 -7.66 -3.08 -17.74
C LEU A 129 -9.09 -3.65 -17.71
N ASP A 130 -9.35 -4.65 -18.56
CA ASP A 130 -10.58 -5.45 -18.47
C ASP A 130 -10.53 -6.40 -17.27
N LEU A 131 -11.54 -6.29 -16.41
CA LEU A 131 -11.67 -7.11 -15.20
C LEU A 131 -12.55 -8.35 -15.38
N ALA A 132 -13.14 -8.58 -16.56
CA ALA A 132 -13.94 -9.77 -16.81
C ALA A 132 -13.18 -11.10 -16.49
N PRO A 133 -11.89 -11.27 -16.85
CA PRO A 133 -11.13 -12.46 -16.48
C PRO A 133 -10.95 -12.65 -14.96
N TRP A 134 -11.07 -11.57 -14.19
CA TRP A 134 -10.82 -11.53 -12.75
C TRP A 134 -12.10 -11.56 -11.91
N ALA A 135 -13.27 -11.80 -12.53
CA ALA A 135 -14.56 -11.78 -11.83
C ALA A 135 -14.62 -12.73 -10.62
N GLY A 136 -14.04 -13.94 -10.76
CA GLY A 136 -13.97 -14.92 -9.67
C GLY A 136 -13.09 -14.44 -8.51
N LEU A 137 -11.96 -13.78 -8.80
CA LEU A 137 -11.12 -13.17 -7.78
C LEU A 137 -11.86 -12.04 -7.07
N LEU A 138 -12.51 -11.13 -7.81
CA LEU A 138 -13.27 -10.02 -7.22
C LEU A 138 -14.38 -10.49 -6.26
N GLN A 139 -15.03 -11.62 -6.57
CA GLN A 139 -16.00 -12.24 -5.68
C GLN A 139 -15.35 -12.74 -4.38
N ARG A 140 -14.19 -13.39 -4.47
CA ARG A 140 -13.44 -13.84 -3.28
C ARG A 140 -12.95 -12.67 -2.44
N LEU A 141 -12.42 -11.61 -3.08
CA LEU A 141 -12.00 -10.39 -2.39
C LEU A 141 -13.16 -9.73 -1.63
N ALA A 142 -14.39 -9.81 -2.15
CA ALA A 142 -15.58 -9.29 -1.46
C ALA A 142 -15.99 -10.11 -0.23
N GLN A 143 -15.52 -11.35 -0.11
CA GLN A 143 -15.85 -12.27 0.98
C GLN A 143 -14.75 -12.34 2.04
N ALA A 144 -13.53 -11.90 1.72
CA ALA A 144 -12.41 -11.87 2.63
C ALA A 144 -12.29 -10.50 3.32
N PRO A 145 -11.83 -10.44 4.58
CA PRO A 145 -11.46 -9.19 5.20
C PRO A 145 -10.30 -8.54 4.42
N ALA A 146 -10.51 -7.31 3.94
CA ALA A 146 -9.44 -6.51 3.33
C ALA A 146 -8.62 -5.83 4.43
N LEU A 147 -7.31 -6.04 4.40
CA LEU A 147 -6.39 -5.40 5.33
C LEU A 147 -5.80 -4.13 4.72
N ASP A 148 -5.71 -3.07 5.52
CA ASP A 148 -4.89 -1.92 5.15
C ASP A 148 -3.39 -2.23 5.27
N PHE A 149 -2.56 -1.30 4.81
CA PHE A 149 -1.11 -1.51 4.77
C PHE A 149 -0.47 -1.71 6.16
N MET A 150 -1.06 -1.13 7.22
CA MET A 150 -0.54 -1.28 8.58
C MET A 150 -0.83 -2.68 9.08
N ALA A 151 -2.06 -3.17 8.88
CA ALA A 151 -2.43 -4.55 9.18
C ALA A 151 -1.64 -5.56 8.34
N LEU A 152 -1.46 -5.32 7.04
CA LEU A 152 -0.64 -6.19 6.19
C LEU A 152 0.80 -6.29 6.68
N ARG A 153 1.41 -5.17 7.08
CA ARG A 153 2.77 -5.14 7.65
C ARG A 153 2.85 -5.91 8.96
N ALA A 154 1.86 -5.72 9.84
CA ALA A 154 1.76 -6.46 11.09
C ALA A 154 1.66 -7.97 10.83
N MET A 155 0.72 -8.38 9.97
CA MET A 155 0.51 -9.79 9.60
C MET A 155 1.77 -10.41 8.99
N ALA A 156 2.40 -9.76 8.01
CA ALA A 156 3.62 -10.27 7.38
C ALA A 156 4.74 -10.50 8.41
N ARG A 157 4.92 -9.56 9.35
CA ARG A 157 5.93 -9.67 10.42
C ARG A 157 5.62 -10.83 11.39
N LEU A 158 4.37 -10.96 11.83
CA LEU A 158 3.95 -11.99 12.78
C LEU A 158 3.98 -13.38 12.15
N GLN A 159 3.45 -13.53 10.93
CA GLN A 159 3.41 -14.80 10.20
C GLN A 159 4.82 -15.29 9.84
N ALA A 160 5.71 -14.40 9.39
CA ALA A 160 7.08 -14.77 9.05
C ALA A 160 7.90 -15.28 10.25
N ALA A 161 7.57 -14.82 11.46
CA ALA A 161 8.24 -15.29 12.67
C ALA A 161 7.92 -16.78 12.93
N GLY A 162 6.66 -17.18 12.72
CA GLY A 162 6.14 -18.50 13.08
C GLY A 162 6.16 -18.73 14.60
N GLY A 163 5.12 -19.35 15.15
CA GLY A 163 5.06 -19.58 16.60
C GLY A 163 4.04 -20.64 16.99
N ALA A 164 3.99 -20.92 18.28
CA ALA A 164 3.07 -21.88 18.88
C ALA A 164 1.85 -21.20 19.52
N ALA A 165 1.95 -19.92 19.85
CA ALA A 165 0.88 -19.15 20.50
C ALA A 165 0.97 -17.66 20.17
N LYS A 166 -0.10 -16.93 20.46
CA LYS A 166 -0.17 -15.47 20.39
C LYS A 166 -0.55 -14.86 21.73
N ARG A 167 0.00 -13.67 22.02
CA ARG A 167 -0.32 -12.89 23.22
C ARG A 167 -0.61 -11.46 22.84
N ARG A 168 -1.57 -10.82 23.53
CA ARG A 168 -1.83 -9.39 23.39
C ARG A 168 -1.69 -8.65 24.71
N GLN A 169 -1.20 -7.43 24.63
CA GLN A 169 -1.09 -6.51 25.76
C GLN A 169 -1.52 -5.13 25.31
N GLU A 170 -2.37 -4.48 26.10
CA GLU A 170 -2.81 -3.12 25.83
C GLU A 170 -2.21 -2.17 26.85
N ALA A 171 -1.58 -1.09 26.39
CA ALA A 171 -1.00 -0.07 27.25
C ALA A 171 -0.93 1.28 26.52
N ALA A 172 -1.30 2.35 27.22
CA ALA A 172 -1.14 3.75 26.78
C ALA A 172 -1.64 4.02 25.34
N GLY A 173 -2.78 3.46 24.95
CA GLY A 173 -3.35 3.66 23.61
C GLY A 173 -2.69 2.83 22.52
N TRP A 174 -2.00 1.75 22.87
CA TRP A 174 -1.41 0.79 21.92
C TRP A 174 -1.85 -0.63 22.23
N LEU A 175 -2.11 -1.41 21.19
CA LEU A 175 -2.24 -2.86 21.28
C LEU A 175 -0.95 -3.51 20.75
N ALA A 176 -0.20 -4.15 21.65
CA ALA A 176 0.92 -5.01 21.31
C ALA A 176 0.41 -6.43 21.03
N ILE A 177 0.77 -6.99 19.88
CA ILE A 177 0.50 -8.38 19.52
C ILE A 177 1.83 -9.10 19.34
N GLU A 178 1.98 -10.22 20.03
CA GLU A 178 3.19 -11.03 20.06
C GLU A 178 2.92 -12.44 19.55
N VAL A 179 3.87 -12.98 18.79
CA VAL A 179 3.96 -14.40 18.46
C VAL A 179 4.99 -15.03 19.37
N LEU A 180 4.61 -16.13 20.04
CA LEU A 180 5.43 -16.81 21.04
C LEU A 180 5.94 -18.16 20.52
N ASP A 181 7.11 -18.58 21.00
CA ASP A 181 7.58 -19.96 20.85
C ASP A 181 6.87 -20.94 21.81
N ALA A 182 7.22 -22.22 21.74
CA ALA A 182 6.64 -23.26 22.60
C ALA A 182 6.97 -23.08 24.10
N GLN A 183 7.95 -22.24 24.44
CA GLN A 183 8.35 -21.92 25.81
C GLN A 183 7.71 -20.58 26.28
N GLY A 184 6.84 -19.97 25.48
CA GLY A 184 6.18 -18.71 25.79
C GLY A 184 7.06 -17.47 25.61
N ARG A 185 8.21 -17.59 24.92
CA ARG A 185 9.11 -16.46 24.66
C ARG A 185 8.70 -15.73 23.37
N PRO A 186 8.70 -14.38 23.34
CA PRO A 186 8.38 -13.63 22.13
C PRO A 186 9.38 -13.89 20.99
N ARG A 187 8.87 -14.24 19.81
CA ARG A 187 9.62 -14.33 18.55
C ARG A 187 9.44 -13.10 17.67
N ALA A 188 8.24 -12.54 17.68
CA ALA A 188 7.94 -11.27 17.03
C ALA A 188 6.89 -10.51 17.83
N ARG A 189 6.94 -9.19 17.69
CA ARG A 189 6.02 -8.24 18.29
C ARG A 189 5.70 -7.16 17.29
N THR A 190 4.43 -6.77 17.20
CA THR A 190 3.97 -5.56 16.52
C THR A 190 3.17 -4.72 17.51
N GLU A 191 3.17 -3.41 17.30
CA GLU A 191 2.39 -2.47 18.09
C GLU A 191 1.51 -1.67 17.14
N LEU A 192 0.21 -1.64 17.43
CA LEU A 192 -0.78 -0.93 16.64
C LEU A 192 -1.39 0.16 17.53
N GLY A 193 -1.27 1.41 17.07
CA GLY A 193 -1.85 2.55 17.77
C GLY A 193 -3.36 2.47 17.72
N LEU A 194 -3.99 2.89 18.80
CA LEU A 194 -5.45 2.85 18.99
C LEU A 194 -6.06 4.25 19.01
N LEU A 195 -5.21 5.27 19.16
CA LEU A 195 -5.65 6.64 19.31
C LEU A 195 -5.63 7.38 17.97
N GLY A 196 -6.64 8.23 17.77
CA GLY A 196 -6.70 9.20 16.67
C GLY A 196 -5.90 10.46 16.97
N ALA A 197 -6.00 11.44 16.06
CA ALA A 197 -5.30 12.71 16.17
C ALA A 197 -5.71 13.57 17.38
N ASP A 198 -6.89 13.32 17.95
CA ASP A 198 -7.43 13.97 19.15
C ASP A 198 -7.11 13.20 20.45
N GLU A 199 -6.20 12.22 20.38
CA GLU A 199 -5.78 11.35 21.48
C GLU A 199 -6.93 10.49 22.07
N ARG A 200 -8.07 10.40 21.39
CA ARG A 200 -9.17 9.49 21.75
C ARG A 200 -9.06 8.19 20.98
N GLU A 201 -9.64 7.13 21.51
CA GLU A 201 -9.71 5.85 20.78
C GLU A 201 -10.41 6.05 19.43
N ASP A 202 -9.70 5.69 18.37
CA ASP A 202 -10.18 5.71 17.00
C ASP A 202 -10.76 4.33 16.66
N PRO A 203 -12.07 4.21 16.38
CA PRO A 203 -12.71 2.94 16.10
C PRO A 203 -12.08 2.19 14.92
N ALA A 204 -11.59 2.89 13.90
CA ALA A 204 -10.93 2.26 12.76
C ALA A 204 -9.58 1.65 13.16
N SER A 205 -8.82 2.34 13.99
CA SER A 205 -7.55 1.86 14.52
C SER A 205 -7.72 0.67 15.47
N ARG A 206 -8.76 0.69 16.32
CA ARG A 206 -9.18 -0.48 17.11
C ARG A 206 -9.54 -1.66 16.21
N ALA A 207 -10.41 -1.45 15.22
CA ALA A 207 -10.87 -2.50 14.32
C ALA A 207 -9.70 -3.15 13.57
N ARG A 208 -8.75 -2.35 13.07
CA ARG A 208 -7.50 -2.85 12.47
C ARG A 208 -6.72 -3.76 13.42
N ALA A 209 -6.55 -3.34 14.67
CA ALA A 209 -5.77 -4.07 15.65
C ALA A 209 -6.42 -5.42 16.03
N GLU A 210 -7.74 -5.42 16.23
CA GLU A 210 -8.51 -6.65 16.45
C GLU A 210 -8.50 -7.56 15.23
N GLN A 211 -8.59 -7.02 14.02
CA GLN A 211 -8.54 -7.80 12.79
C GLN A 211 -7.21 -8.55 12.63
N VAL A 212 -6.07 -7.91 12.95
CA VAL A 212 -4.75 -8.59 12.99
C VAL A 212 -4.74 -9.68 14.06
N TRP A 213 -5.29 -9.40 15.24
CA TRP A 213 -5.37 -10.37 16.32
C TRP A 213 -6.19 -11.60 15.92
N ASP A 214 -7.37 -11.41 15.34
CA ASP A 214 -8.31 -12.48 14.99
C ASP A 214 -7.79 -13.35 13.83
N LEU A 215 -7.18 -12.72 12.82
CA LEU A 215 -6.65 -13.43 11.64
C LEU A 215 -5.34 -14.17 11.89
N LEU A 216 -4.65 -13.87 12.98
CA LEU A 216 -3.45 -14.61 13.37
C LEU A 216 -3.88 -15.98 13.92
N ASP A 217 -3.78 -17.01 13.08
CA ASP A 217 -4.17 -18.40 13.39
C ASP A 217 -3.18 -19.07 14.36
N LEU A 218 -3.21 -18.64 15.62
CA LEU A 218 -2.45 -19.17 16.74
C LEU A 218 -3.33 -19.15 18.00
N PRO A 219 -3.17 -20.12 18.92
CA PRO A 219 -3.90 -20.13 20.17
C PRO A 219 -3.47 -18.94 21.05
N ALA A 220 -4.43 -18.33 21.73
CA ALA A 220 -4.19 -17.22 22.66
C ALA A 220 -3.66 -17.74 24.01
N THR A 221 -2.74 -16.99 24.61
CA THR A 221 -2.22 -17.19 25.98
C THR A 221 -2.39 -15.95 26.82
#